data_AF-A0A6L3ZXD3-F1
#
_entry.id   AF-A0A6L3ZXD3-F1
#
_cell.length_a   1.000
_cell.length_b   1.000
_cell.length_c   1.000
_cell.angle_alpha   90.00
_cell.angle_beta   90.00
_cell.angle_gamma   90.00
#
_symmetry.space_group_name_H-M   'P 1'
#
loop_
_entity.id
_entity.type
_entity.pdbx_description
1 polymer ?
#
loop_
_entity_poly.entity_id
_entity_poly.type
_entity_poly.pdbx_seq_one_letter_code
_entity_poly.pdbx_strand_id
1 'polypeptide(L)'
;MDDDATDALYPPYHKLDPYPKYLVINIYGGYTLVSDRVICITNQNQYAEAQKLQTKLNELGFRWDIHLATADAPCKRIGVKFEIQPLEKGKGSYQIDIGVFSPMSPEAPDSVIALEANDDDALANGVTMLLKVIEVGLELDGEAIASMWIRDWE
;
A
#
# COMPACT_ATOMS: atom_id res chain seq x y z
N MET A 1 -34.09 -24.56 -11.16
CA MET A 1 -32.97 -25.06 -10.35
C MET A 1 -32.08 -23.85 -10.19
N ASP A 2 -32.16 -23.24 -9.02
CA ASP A 2 -31.28 -22.16 -8.59
C ASP A 2 -29.95 -22.83 -8.25
N ASP A 3 -29.03 -22.82 -9.21
CA ASP A 3 -27.68 -23.31 -9.03
C ASP A 3 -26.83 -22.19 -8.41
N ASP A 4 -26.67 -22.34 -7.10
CA ASP A 4 -25.41 -22.26 -6.36
C ASP A 4 -24.59 -20.96 -6.39
N ALA A 5 -24.46 -20.42 -5.16
CA ALA A 5 -23.39 -19.57 -4.67
C ALA A 5 -23.35 -18.12 -5.21
N THR A 6 -24.27 -17.33 -4.68
CA THR A 6 -23.94 -15.96 -4.25
C THR A 6 -22.94 -16.05 -3.09
N ASP A 7 -21.64 -16.20 -3.37
CA ASP A 7 -20.58 -16.06 -2.36
C ASP A 7 -19.54 -15.03 -2.81
N ALA A 8 -19.87 -13.78 -2.48
CA ALA A 8 -18.95 -12.65 -2.28
C ALA A 8 -17.77 -12.53 -3.27
N LEU A 9 -17.99 -11.85 -4.41
CA LEU A 9 -16.95 -10.95 -4.91
C LEU A 9 -16.64 -9.98 -3.77
N TYR A 10 -15.56 -10.26 -3.05
CA TYR A 10 -15.12 -9.49 -1.87
C TYR A 10 -15.08 -7.98 -2.19
N PRO A 11 -15.40 -7.13 -1.19
CA PRO A 11 -15.82 -5.75 -1.42
C PRO A 11 -14.72 -4.91 -2.11
N PRO A 12 -15.11 -3.87 -2.87
CA PRO A 12 -15.11 -3.86 -4.31
C PRO A 12 -13.70 -3.70 -4.93
N TYR A 13 -12.74 -4.55 -4.61
CA TYR A 13 -11.41 -4.49 -5.24
C TYR A 13 -11.43 -4.81 -6.74
N HIS A 14 -12.57 -5.22 -7.30
CA HIS A 14 -12.83 -5.19 -8.74
C HIS A 14 -12.82 -3.77 -9.33
N LYS A 15 -12.95 -2.72 -8.50
CA LYS A 15 -12.79 -1.31 -8.91
C LYS A 15 -11.32 -0.89 -9.06
N LEU A 16 -10.37 -1.74 -8.69
CA LEU A 16 -8.98 -1.52 -9.05
C LEU A 16 -8.88 -1.67 -10.58
N ASP A 17 -8.78 -0.55 -11.29
CA ASP A 17 -8.70 -0.49 -12.75
C ASP A 17 -7.42 0.26 -13.17
N PRO A 18 -6.46 -0.36 -13.88
CA PRO A 18 -6.47 -1.75 -14.32
C PRO A 18 -6.45 -2.70 -13.13
N TYR A 19 -7.10 -3.85 -13.28
CA TYR A 19 -7.08 -4.89 -12.25
C TYR A 19 -5.69 -5.51 -12.20
N PRO A 20 -5.06 -5.61 -11.00
CA PRO A 20 -3.71 -6.14 -10.91
C PRO A 20 -3.67 -7.60 -11.36
N LYS A 21 -2.57 -8.01 -12.00
CA LYS A 21 -2.38 -9.40 -12.45
C LYS A 21 -2.44 -10.43 -11.32
N TYR A 22 -2.12 -10.03 -10.09
CA TYR A 22 -2.24 -10.86 -8.89
C TYR A 22 -2.67 -10.06 -7.68
N LEU A 23 -3.71 -10.53 -6.98
CA LEU A 23 -4.27 -9.95 -5.76
C LEU A 23 -4.69 -11.07 -4.81
N VAL A 24 -4.22 -11.00 -3.56
CA VAL A 24 -4.67 -11.84 -2.45
C VAL A 24 -5.15 -10.92 -1.34
N ILE A 25 -6.36 -11.14 -0.83
CA ILE A 25 -6.95 -10.33 0.24
C ILE A 25 -7.13 -11.22 1.47
N ASN A 26 -6.68 -10.74 2.62
CA ASN A 26 -7.04 -11.31 3.91
C ASN A 26 -8.24 -10.55 4.48
N ILE A 27 -9.37 -11.26 4.57
CA ILE A 27 -10.68 -10.70 4.89
C ILE A 27 -10.92 -10.57 6.40
N TYR A 28 -10.04 -11.17 7.21
CA TYR A 28 -10.15 -11.22 8.66
C TYR A 28 -9.25 -10.18 9.35
N GLY A 29 -8.61 -9.30 8.59
CA GLY A 29 -7.74 -8.28 9.15
C GLY A 29 -7.42 -7.16 8.17
N GLY A 30 -6.95 -6.04 8.70
CA GLY A 30 -6.62 -4.86 7.92
C GLY A 30 -5.81 -3.86 8.72
N TYR A 31 -5.72 -2.67 8.18
CA TYR A 31 -5.05 -1.54 8.79
C TYR A 31 -6.00 -0.35 8.87
N THR A 32 -6.26 0.12 10.09
CA THR A 32 -6.89 1.43 10.30
C THR A 32 -5.86 2.52 10.03
N LEU A 33 -6.13 3.36 9.05
CA LEU A 33 -5.28 4.50 8.75
C LEU A 33 -5.28 5.45 9.96
N VAL A 34 -4.09 5.86 10.39
CA VAL A 34 -3.90 6.83 11.47
C VAL A 34 -2.94 7.91 11.01
N SER A 35 -3.05 9.12 11.58
CA SER A 35 -2.07 10.18 11.36
C SER A 35 -0.74 9.89 12.08
N ASP A 36 0.25 10.77 11.88
CA ASP A 36 1.58 10.74 12.53
C ASP A 36 2.44 9.52 12.14
N ARG A 37 2.25 9.07 10.90
CA ARG A 37 3.06 8.02 10.26
C ARG A 37 4.03 8.60 9.25
N VAL A 38 5.00 7.78 8.86
CA VAL A 38 6.05 8.16 7.91
C VAL A 38 5.92 7.39 6.60
N ILE A 39 6.00 8.10 5.48
CA ILE A 39 6.35 7.53 4.18
C ILE A 39 7.87 7.50 4.11
N CYS A 40 8.43 6.30 4.26
CA CYS A 40 9.86 6.07 4.29
C CYS A 40 10.37 5.82 2.86
N ILE A 41 11.27 6.67 2.40
CA ILE A 41 11.95 6.53 1.11
C ILE A 41 13.43 6.24 1.35
N THR A 42 14.09 5.58 0.41
CA THR A 42 15.52 5.24 0.47
C THR A 42 16.36 6.01 -0.54
N ASN A 43 15.72 6.65 -1.52
CA ASN A 43 16.37 7.46 -2.55
C ASN A 43 15.61 8.77 -2.77
N GLN A 44 16.32 9.87 -2.99
CA GLN A 44 15.73 11.19 -3.28
C GLN A 44 14.86 11.20 -4.54
N ASN A 45 15.13 10.35 -5.53
CA ASN A 45 14.29 10.21 -6.73
C ASN A 45 12.85 9.79 -6.41
N GLN A 46 12.64 9.08 -5.30
CA GLN A 46 11.32 8.60 -4.87
C GLN A 46 10.45 9.70 -4.28
N TYR A 47 11.02 10.89 -4.02
CA TYR A 47 10.32 11.98 -3.34
C TYR A 47 9.06 12.43 -4.09
N ALA A 48 9.10 12.48 -5.42
CA ALA A 48 7.95 12.88 -6.22
C ALA A 48 6.76 11.92 -6.03
N GLU A 49 7.02 10.61 -6.03
CA GLU A 49 5.98 9.59 -5.81
C GLU A 49 5.49 9.59 -4.36
N ALA A 50 6.40 9.78 -3.39
CA ALA A 50 6.04 9.92 -1.98
C ALA A 50 5.18 11.16 -1.73
N GLN A 51 5.44 12.26 -2.45
CA GLN A 51 4.66 13.49 -2.37
C GLN A 51 3.25 13.33 -2.94
N LYS A 52 3.07 12.55 -4.02
CA LYS A 52 1.72 12.21 -4.51
C LYS A 52 0.92 11.45 -3.44
N LEU A 53 1.54 10.43 -2.83
CA LEU A 53 0.92 9.66 -1.75
C LEU A 53 0.59 10.55 -0.55
N GLN A 54 1.54 11.38 -0.11
CA GLN A 54 1.35 12.31 1.01
C GLN A 54 0.21 13.30 0.75
N THR A 55 0.17 13.90 -0.45
CA THR A 55 -0.85 14.89 -0.82
C THR A 55 -2.24 14.26 -0.72
N LYS A 56 -2.39 13.06 -1.27
CA LYS A 56 -3.68 12.37 -1.26
C LYS A 56 -4.09 11.90 0.14
N LEU A 57 -3.15 11.41 0.95
CA LEU A 57 -3.42 11.09 2.36
C LEU A 57 -3.88 12.33 3.15
N ASN A 58 -3.25 13.48 2.91
CA ASN A 58 -3.66 14.74 3.54
C ASN A 58 -5.07 15.18 3.12
N GLU A 59 -5.43 15.02 1.84
CA GLU A 59 -6.81 15.26 1.35
C GLU A 59 -7.84 14.37 2.04
N LEU A 60 -7.45 13.13 2.36
CA LEU A 60 -8.25 12.15 3.09
C LEU A 60 -8.22 12.35 4.62
N GLY A 61 -7.48 13.36 5.12
CA GLY A 61 -7.41 13.69 6.54
C GLY A 61 -6.30 12.99 7.33
N PHE A 62 -5.41 12.23 6.68
CA PHE A 62 -4.30 11.52 7.32
C PHE A 62 -2.98 12.25 7.10
N ARG A 63 -2.37 12.75 8.18
CA ARG A 63 -1.12 13.53 8.11
C ARG A 63 0.09 12.63 8.25
N TRP A 64 0.79 12.40 7.15
CA TRP A 64 1.99 11.57 7.11
C TRP A 64 3.19 12.39 6.61
N ASP A 65 4.36 12.18 7.18
CA ASP A 65 5.60 12.87 6.79
C ASP A 65 6.47 12.02 5.87
N ILE A 66 7.19 12.64 4.94
CA ILE A 66 8.14 11.93 4.06
C ILE A 66 9.53 11.98 4.70
N HIS A 67 10.14 10.82 4.92
CA HIS A 67 11.49 10.72 5.48
C HIS A 67 12.39 9.91 4.55
N LEU A 68 13.57 10.47 4.23
CA LEU A 68 14.65 9.75 3.56
C LEU A 68 15.46 8.97 4.60
N ALA A 69 15.38 7.64 4.56
CA ALA A 69 16.16 6.75 5.39
C ALA A 69 17.65 6.86 5.06
N THR A 70 18.47 7.01 6.08
CA THR A 70 19.93 6.88 5.99
C THR A 70 20.42 5.89 7.03
N ALA A 71 21.68 5.43 6.91
CA ALA A 71 22.28 4.53 7.89
C ALA A 71 22.27 5.13 9.32
N ASP A 72 22.42 6.45 9.44
CA ASP A 72 22.47 7.17 10.71
C ASP A 72 21.09 7.65 11.19
N ALA A 73 20.10 7.67 10.30
CA ALA A 73 18.73 8.13 10.58
C ALA A 73 17.70 7.20 9.91
N PRO A 74 17.42 6.03 10.51
CA PRO A 74 16.36 5.15 10.03
C PRO A 74 14.99 5.78 10.26
N CYS A 75 14.05 5.49 9.38
CA CYS A 75 12.65 5.88 9.55
C CYS A 75 12.05 5.24 10.81
N LYS A 76 11.10 5.93 11.45
CA LYS A 76 10.35 5.44 12.61
C LYS A 76 8.86 5.66 12.38
N ARG A 77 8.01 4.81 12.97
CA ARG A 77 6.54 4.87 12.81
C ARG A 77 6.13 4.80 11.33
N ILE A 78 6.75 3.91 10.57
CA ILE A 78 6.57 3.82 9.13
C ILE A 78 5.14 3.36 8.82
N GLY A 79 4.40 4.17 8.07
CA GLY A 79 3.13 3.78 7.48
C GLY A 79 3.36 3.04 6.17
N VAL A 80 4.17 3.62 5.28
CA VAL A 80 4.57 3.02 4.00
C VAL A 80 6.08 3.08 3.83
N LYS A 81 6.71 1.98 3.40
CA LYS A 81 8.13 1.94 2.99
C LYS A 81 8.23 1.72 1.49
N PHE A 82 9.01 2.55 0.80
CA PHE A 82 9.37 2.36 -0.60
C PHE A 82 10.72 1.66 -0.73
N GLU A 83 10.79 0.69 -1.62
CA GLU A 83 12.00 -0.09 -1.85
C GLU A 83 12.17 -0.39 -3.34
N ILE A 84 13.33 -0.02 -3.89
CA ILE A 84 13.73 -0.43 -5.24
C ILE A 84 14.60 -1.66 -5.12
N GLN A 85 14.11 -2.80 -5.61
CA GLN A 85 14.82 -4.07 -5.55
C GLN A 85 14.40 -5.00 -6.69
N PRO A 86 15.24 -5.98 -7.07
CA PRO A 86 14.89 -6.96 -8.08
C PRO A 86 13.67 -7.82 -7.67
N LEU A 87 12.65 -7.86 -8.52
CA LEU A 87 11.43 -8.66 -8.43
C LEU A 87 11.36 -9.66 -9.58
N GLU A 88 10.88 -10.87 -9.29
CA GLU A 88 10.93 -12.04 -10.20
C GLU A 88 10.07 -11.91 -11.48
N LYS A 89 9.13 -10.95 -11.57
CA LYS A 89 8.03 -10.97 -12.56
C LYS A 89 8.21 -10.09 -13.80
N GLY A 90 9.41 -9.58 -14.05
CA GLY A 90 9.74 -8.88 -15.32
C GLY A 90 9.78 -7.35 -15.18
N LYS A 91 9.87 -6.65 -16.33
CA LYS A 91 9.97 -5.18 -16.35
C LYS A 91 8.70 -4.52 -15.79
N GLY A 92 8.85 -3.34 -15.19
CA GLY A 92 7.70 -2.60 -14.64
C GLY A 92 7.05 -3.27 -13.42
N SER A 93 7.67 -4.30 -12.84
CA SER A 93 7.07 -5.04 -11.73
C SER A 93 7.07 -4.23 -10.43
N TYR A 94 5.94 -4.25 -9.74
CA TYR A 94 5.81 -3.79 -8.37
C TYR A 94 5.01 -4.78 -7.50
N GLN A 95 5.20 -4.67 -6.19
CA GLN A 95 4.49 -5.44 -5.18
C GLN A 95 4.04 -4.50 -4.05
N ILE A 96 2.79 -4.66 -3.61
CA ILE A 96 2.27 -3.98 -2.41
C ILE A 96 1.91 -5.07 -1.41
N ASP A 97 2.47 -4.99 -0.21
CA ASP A 97 2.09 -5.83 0.93
C ASP A 97 1.51 -4.94 2.03
N ILE A 98 0.25 -5.18 2.38
CA ILE A 98 -0.48 -4.49 3.45
C ILE A 98 -0.71 -5.50 4.56
N GLY A 99 0.05 -5.34 5.65
CA GLY A 99 -0.03 -6.20 6.81
C GLY A 99 -1.30 -5.95 7.63
N VAL A 100 -1.68 -6.94 8.43
CA VAL A 100 -2.67 -6.74 9.50
C VAL A 100 -2.01 -5.92 10.60
N PHE A 101 -2.58 -4.77 10.93
CA PHE A 101 -2.03 -3.91 11.98
C PHE A 101 -3.10 -3.56 13.00
N SER A 102 -2.87 -4.00 14.24
CA SER A 102 -3.59 -3.50 15.40
C SER A 102 -2.76 -2.39 16.06
N PRO A 103 -3.30 -1.16 16.21
CA PRO A 103 -2.62 -0.09 16.94
C PRO A 103 -2.33 -0.41 18.41
N MET A 104 -2.90 -1.50 18.93
CA MET A 104 -2.70 -2.00 20.29
C MET A 104 -1.55 -3.04 20.38
N SER A 105 -0.94 -3.46 19.27
CA SER A 105 0.15 -4.45 19.28
C SER A 105 1.52 -3.75 19.33
N PRO A 106 2.32 -3.93 20.41
CA PRO A 106 3.65 -3.33 20.53
C PRO A 106 4.72 -4.02 19.68
N GLU A 107 4.46 -5.20 19.12
CA GLU A 107 5.38 -5.94 18.22
C GLU A 107 5.18 -5.55 16.74
N ALA A 108 4.89 -4.27 16.49
CA ALA A 108 4.57 -3.79 15.15
C ALA A 108 5.72 -4.10 14.16
N PRO A 109 5.39 -4.54 12.92
CA PRO A 109 6.39 -4.67 11.86
C PRO A 109 7.03 -3.31 11.55
N ASP A 110 8.24 -3.34 11.00
CA ASP A 110 9.03 -2.14 10.67
C ASP A 110 8.27 -1.15 9.77
N SER A 111 7.32 -1.63 8.96
CA SER A 111 6.37 -0.85 8.16
C SER A 111 5.01 -1.53 8.06
N VAL A 112 3.92 -0.76 7.98
CA VAL A 112 2.56 -1.30 7.82
C VAL A 112 2.26 -1.69 6.36
N ILE A 113 2.76 -0.88 5.42
CA ILE A 113 2.66 -1.12 3.99
C ILE A 113 4.08 -1.15 3.40
N ALA A 114 4.43 -2.23 2.72
CA ALA A 114 5.64 -2.30 1.91
C ALA A 114 5.27 -2.12 0.43
N LEU A 115 5.89 -1.16 -0.25
CA LEU A 115 5.79 -0.99 -1.69
C LEU A 115 7.17 -1.20 -2.31
N GLU A 116 7.30 -2.32 -3.00
CA GLU A 116 8.54 -2.76 -3.63
C GLU A 116 8.40 -2.65 -5.14
N ALA A 117 9.44 -2.21 -5.84
CA ALA A 117 9.42 -2.05 -7.28
C ALA A 117 10.79 -2.32 -7.90
N ASN A 118 10.82 -2.70 -9.18
CA ASN A 118 12.08 -2.96 -9.91
C ASN A 118 12.87 -1.68 -10.23
N ASP A 119 12.17 -0.57 -10.44
CA ASP A 119 12.71 0.73 -10.84
C ASP A 119 11.73 1.85 -10.45
N ASP A 120 12.16 3.11 -10.65
CA ASP A 120 11.36 4.29 -10.28
C ASP A 120 10.04 4.39 -11.08
N ASP A 121 10.00 3.87 -12.31
CA ASP A 121 8.78 3.88 -13.14
C ASP A 121 7.75 2.86 -12.61
N ALA A 122 8.22 1.65 -12.27
CA ALA A 122 7.40 0.64 -11.61
C ALA A 122 6.89 1.11 -10.24
N LEU A 123 7.71 1.88 -9.50
CA LEU A 123 7.30 2.48 -8.23
C LEU A 123 6.14 3.46 -8.43
N ALA A 124 6.17 4.29 -9.49
CA ALA A 124 5.08 5.22 -9.80
C ALA A 124 3.76 4.48 -10.10
N ASN A 125 3.83 3.35 -10.81
CA ASN A 125 2.68 2.48 -11.04
C ASN A 125 2.16 1.89 -9.71
N GLY A 126 3.07 1.42 -8.86
CA GLY A 126 2.75 0.91 -7.54
C GLY A 126 2.10 1.95 -6.61
N VAL A 127 2.59 3.19 -6.61
CA VAL A 127 1.97 4.28 -5.84
C VAL A 127 0.56 4.58 -6.37
N THR A 128 0.38 4.59 -7.69
CA THR A 128 -0.95 4.77 -8.29
C THR A 128 -1.92 3.68 -7.86
N MET A 129 -1.47 2.42 -7.83
CA MET A 129 -2.28 1.30 -7.35
C MET A 129 -2.58 1.41 -5.86
N LEU A 130 -1.59 1.73 -5.04
CA LEU A 130 -1.75 1.90 -3.58
C LEU A 130 -2.78 2.99 -3.25
N LEU A 131 -2.76 4.11 -3.98
CA LEU A 131 -3.76 5.17 -3.81
C LEU A 131 -5.17 4.67 -4.09
N LYS A 132 -5.38 3.91 -5.16
CA LYS A 132 -6.68 3.30 -5.47
C LYS A 132 -7.12 2.32 -4.40
N VAL A 133 -6.21 1.50 -3.88
CA VAL A 133 -6.48 0.59 -2.77
C VAL A 133 -6.95 1.36 -1.53
N ILE A 134 -6.30 2.47 -1.20
CA ILE A 134 -6.68 3.32 -0.08
C ILE A 134 -8.06 3.93 -0.30
N GLU A 135 -8.31 4.53 -1.47
CA GLU A 135 -9.61 5.14 -1.80
C GLU A 135 -10.74 4.10 -1.71
N VAL A 136 -10.56 2.94 -2.34
CA VAL A 136 -11.54 1.85 -2.33
C VAL A 136 -11.78 1.31 -0.92
N GLY A 137 -10.72 1.16 -0.11
CA GLY A 137 -10.85 0.71 1.28
C GLY A 137 -11.64 1.70 2.15
N LEU A 138 -11.36 3.00 2.02
CA LEU A 138 -12.05 4.04 2.77
C LEU A 138 -13.51 4.22 2.33
N GLU A 139 -13.83 4.00 1.04
CA GLU A 139 -15.22 3.95 0.59
C GLU A 139 -16.04 2.86 1.29
N LEU A 140 -15.39 1.78 1.73
CA LEU A 140 -16.03 0.64 2.38
C LEU A 140 -16.16 0.78 3.89
N ASP A 141 -15.05 1.12 4.55
CA ASP A 141 -14.91 1.01 6.01
C ASP A 141 -14.64 2.37 6.67
N GLY A 142 -14.61 3.45 5.88
CA GLY A 142 -14.45 4.84 6.34
C GLY A 142 -13.03 5.20 6.83
N GLU A 143 -12.34 4.27 7.50
CA GLU A 143 -11.05 4.51 8.14
C GLU A 143 -10.04 3.36 7.97
N ALA A 144 -10.44 2.22 7.41
CA ALA A 144 -9.60 1.03 7.30
C ALA A 144 -9.41 0.56 5.86
N ILE A 145 -8.27 -0.08 5.61
CA ILE A 145 -7.95 -0.80 4.38
C ILE A 145 -7.71 -2.27 4.70
N ALA A 146 -8.15 -3.19 3.84
CA ALA A 146 -7.96 -4.62 4.07
C ALA A 146 -6.47 -4.99 4.01
N SER A 147 -6.09 -6.05 4.72
CA SER A 147 -4.77 -6.65 4.54
C SER A 147 -4.77 -7.37 3.20
N MET A 148 -3.75 -7.12 2.38
CA MET A 148 -3.70 -7.66 1.04
C MET A 148 -2.28 -7.68 0.49
N TRP A 149 -2.12 -8.48 -0.56
CA TRP A 149 -0.90 -8.59 -1.32
C TRP A 149 -1.19 -8.45 -2.80
N ILE A 150 -0.59 -7.44 -3.43
CA ILE A 150 -0.75 -7.13 -4.84
C ILE A 150 0.57 -7.33 -5.54
N ARG A 151 0.54 -7.94 -6.72
CA ARG A 151 1.67 -7.95 -7.65
C ARG A 151 1.17 -7.64 -9.05
N ASP A 152 1.92 -6.80 -9.73
CA ASP A 152 1.63 -6.43 -11.11
C ASP A 152 2.93 -6.18 -11.87
N TRP A 153 2.83 -6.17 -13.20
CA TRP A 153 3.96 -6.02 -14.13
C TRP A 153 3.46 -5.64 -15.52
N GLU A 154 4.34 -5.22 -16.44
CA GLU A 154 3.99 -4.95 -17.85
C GLU A 154 3.76 -6.24 -18.66
#